data_AF-A0A968BS16-F1
#
_entry.id   AF-A0A968BS16-F1
#
_cell.length_a   1.000
_cell.length_b   1.000
_cell.length_c   1.000
_cell.angle_alpha   90.00
_cell.angle_beta   90.00
_cell.angle_gamma   90.00
#
_symmetry.space_group_name_H-M   'P 1'
#
loop_
_entity.id
_entity.type
_entity.pdbx_description
1 polymer ?
#
loop_
_entity_poly.entity_id
_entity_poly.type
_entity_poly.pdbx_seq_one_letter_code
_entity_poly.pdbx_strand_id
1 'polypeptide(L)'
;PTMFIGLLNFPTRDQYDLTSLRFAVSAAAPLPPEVQQQFQDVTGGVMMEAYGLTETSPCATMDPIDRPKHNSLGVPLPDTEVKVVDVESGEQELPAGAIGELIIKGPQVMQGY
;
A
#
# COMPACT_ATOMS: atom_id res chain seq x y z
N PRO A 1 -2.32 -8.73 2.95
CA PRO A 1 -3.38 -8.70 4.00
C PRO A 1 -3.60 -10.01 4.77
N THR A 2 -3.92 -11.13 4.12
CA THR A 2 -4.37 -12.37 4.81
C THR A 2 -3.39 -12.91 5.85
N MET A 3 -2.08 -12.83 5.57
CA MET A 3 -1.05 -13.27 6.52
C MET A 3 -1.01 -12.42 7.79
N PHE A 4 -1.31 -11.12 7.73
CA PHE A 4 -1.40 -10.27 8.93
C PHE A 4 -2.60 -10.64 9.78
N ILE A 5 -3.74 -10.97 9.17
CA ILE A 5 -4.91 -11.51 9.89
C ILE A 5 -4.54 -12.83 10.58
N GLY A 6 -3.83 -13.71 9.88
CA GLY A 6 -3.34 -14.97 10.45
C GLY A 6 -2.40 -14.76 11.63
N LEU A 7 -1.46 -13.82 11.52
CA LEU A 7 -0.55 -13.44 12.61
C LEU A 7 -1.32 -12.91 13.83
N LEU A 8 -2.28 -12.01 13.61
CA LEU A 8 -3.08 -11.41 14.68
C LEU A 8 -3.95 -12.43 15.40
N ASN A 9 -4.46 -13.43 14.68
CA ASN A 9 -5.32 -14.49 15.22
C ASN A 9 -4.55 -15.74 15.65
N PHE A 10 -3.21 -15.71 15.66
CA PHE A 10 -2.42 -16.87 15.99
C PHE A 10 -2.61 -17.25 17.49
N PRO A 11 -3.04 -18.47 17.83
CA PRO A 11 -3.52 -18.81 19.18
C PRO A 11 -2.53 -18.58 20.33
N THR A 12 -1.22 -18.56 20.03
CA THR A 12 -0.15 -18.36 21.02
C THR A 12 0.70 -17.13 20.73
N ARG A 13 0.20 -16.18 19.93
CA ARG A 13 0.91 -14.94 19.56
C ARG A 13 1.46 -14.19 20.77
N ASP A 14 0.69 -14.10 21.85
CA ASP A 14 1.04 -13.33 23.04
C ASP A 14 2.18 -13.96 23.87
N GLN A 15 2.66 -15.15 23.48
CA GLN A 15 3.86 -15.77 24.06
C GLN A 15 5.17 -15.24 23.44
N TYR A 16 5.07 -14.47 22.36
CA TYR A 16 6.21 -13.92 21.63
C TYR A 16 6.33 -12.42 21.85
N ASP A 17 7.55 -11.95 22.10
CA ASP A 17 7.85 -10.53 22.11
C ASP A 17 8.00 -10.01 20.68
N LEU A 18 7.05 -9.19 20.25
CA LEU A 18 7.01 -8.59 18.92
C LEU A 18 7.50 -7.15 18.88
N THR A 19 7.96 -6.56 19.99
CA THR A 19 8.35 -5.14 20.04
C THR A 19 9.61 -4.81 19.25
N SER A 20 10.31 -5.83 18.75
CA SER A 20 11.45 -5.65 17.82
C SER A 20 11.01 -5.37 16.37
N LEU A 21 9.74 -5.64 16.02
CA LEU A 21 9.19 -5.34 14.69
C LEU A 21 8.97 -3.84 14.54
N ARG A 22 9.72 -3.21 13.64
CA ARG A 22 9.65 -1.76 13.41
C ARG A 22 8.62 -1.35 12.37
N PHE A 23 8.50 -2.14 11.31
CA PHE A 23 7.52 -1.90 10.26
C PHE A 23 7.16 -3.19 9.53
N ALA A 24 6.00 -3.17 8.89
CA ALA A 24 5.56 -4.17 7.93
C ALA A 24 4.87 -3.50 6.75
N VAL A 25 4.85 -4.18 5.60
CA VAL A 25 4.21 -3.67 4.38
C VAL A 25 3.13 -4.64 3.94
N SER A 26 1.91 -4.14 3.73
CA SER A 26 0.84 -4.85 3.05
C SER A 26 0.67 -4.31 1.64
N ALA A 27 0.50 -5.20 0.67
CA ALA A 27 0.30 -4.84 -0.73
C ALA A 27 -0.65 -5.83 -1.42
N ALA A 28 -0.88 -5.62 -2.71
CA ALA A 28 -1.64 -6.47 -3.65
C ALA A 28 -3.15 -6.58 -3.40
N ALA A 29 -3.64 -6.26 -2.21
CA ALA A 29 -5.07 -6.20 -1.91
C ALA A 29 -5.33 -5.20 -0.77
N PRO A 30 -6.55 -4.61 -0.70
CA PRO A 30 -6.91 -3.68 0.37
C PRO A 30 -6.67 -4.26 1.76
N LEU A 31 -6.02 -3.50 2.64
CA LEU A 31 -5.86 -3.85 4.04
C LEU A 31 -7.07 -3.31 4.84
N PRO A 32 -7.80 -4.16 5.59
CA PRO A 32 -8.85 -3.64 6.48
C PRO A 32 -8.23 -2.72 7.56
N PRO A 33 -8.79 -1.53 7.82
CA PRO A 33 -8.23 -0.58 8.79
C PRO A 33 -8.05 -1.17 10.20
N GLU A 34 -8.94 -2.07 10.61
CA GLU A 34 -8.85 -2.76 11.89
C GLU A 34 -7.61 -3.66 11.99
N VAL A 35 -7.23 -4.34 10.90
CA VAL A 35 -6.03 -5.19 10.84
C VAL A 35 -4.77 -4.32 10.96
N GLN A 36 -4.78 -3.15 10.31
CA GLN A 36 -3.69 -2.17 10.44
C GLN A 36 -3.54 -1.72 11.88
N GLN A 37 -4.64 -1.27 12.51
CA GLN A 37 -4.62 -0.79 13.89
C GLN A 37 -4.15 -1.87 14.88
N GLN A 38 -4.74 -3.07 14.83
CA GLN A 38 -4.38 -4.17 15.72
C GLN A 38 -2.92 -4.59 15.58
N PHE A 39 -2.37 -4.59 14.35
CA PHE A 39 -0.95 -4.89 14.14
C PHE A 39 -0.06 -3.88 14.84
N GLN A 40 -0.37 -2.58 14.72
CA GLN A 40 0.41 -1.52 15.35
C GLN A 40 0.29 -1.60 16.88
N ASP A 41 -0.89 -1.90 17.42
CA ASP A 41 -1.11 -2.05 18.87
C ASP A 41 -0.31 -3.22 19.46
N VAL A 42 -0.22 -4.34 18.73
CA VAL A 42 0.48 -5.56 19.18
C VAL A 42 1.99 -5.45 19.05
N THR A 43 2.48 -4.85 17.96
CA THR A 43 3.91 -4.82 17.64
C THR A 43 4.62 -3.54 18.06
N GLY A 44 3.87 -2.44 18.22
CA GLY A 44 4.44 -1.08 18.33
C GLY A 44 5.08 -0.57 17.03
N GLY A 45 5.11 -1.38 15.98
CA GLY A 45 5.65 -1.04 14.67
C GLY A 45 4.65 -0.33 13.78
N VAL A 46 5.11 0.16 12.64
CA VAL A 46 4.30 0.85 11.63
C VAL A 46 3.82 -0.13 10.55
N MET A 47 2.53 -0.09 10.21
CA MET A 47 2.01 -0.84 9.07
C MET A 47 1.82 0.11 7.88
N MET A 48 2.56 -0.13 6.81
CA MET A 48 2.52 0.63 5.56
C MET A 48 1.72 -0.11 4.49
N GLU A 49 1.02 0.63 3.63
CA GLU A 49 0.43 0.09 2.41
C GLU A 49 1.30 0.42 1.18
N ALA A 50 1.35 -0.51 0.24
CA ALA A 50 1.96 -0.30 -1.08
C ALA A 50 1.00 -0.78 -2.17
N TYR A 51 0.97 -0.03 -3.27
CA TYR A 51 0.16 -0.36 -4.44
C TYR A 51 1.02 -0.61 -5.66
N GLY A 52 0.67 -1.66 -6.38
CA GLY A 52 1.30 -2.05 -7.62
C GLY A 52 0.51 -3.16 -8.29
N LEU A 53 0.79 -3.32 -9.57
CA LEU A 53 0.33 -4.43 -10.40
C LEU A 53 1.53 -5.31 -10.72
N THR A 54 1.28 -6.51 -11.24
CA THR A 54 2.34 -7.37 -11.79
C THR A 54 3.16 -6.60 -12.84
N GLU A 55 2.48 -5.72 -13.58
CA GLU A 55 2.98 -4.86 -14.63
C GLU A 55 3.77 -3.63 -14.14
N THR A 56 3.89 -3.39 -12.82
CA THR A 56 4.56 -2.19 -12.24
C THR A 56 5.54 -2.56 -11.11
N SER A 57 6.46 -3.49 -11.36
CA SER A 57 7.32 -4.16 -10.36
C SER A 57 8.19 -3.25 -9.44
N PRO A 58 8.30 -3.48 -8.12
CA PRO A 58 7.43 -4.32 -7.28
C PRO A 58 6.17 -3.58 -6.81
N CYS A 59 6.20 -2.24 -6.84
CA CYS A 59 5.08 -1.35 -6.56
C CYS A 59 5.31 -0.01 -7.26
N ALA A 60 4.24 0.75 -7.49
CA ALA A 60 4.31 2.09 -8.05
C ALA A 60 4.21 3.17 -6.97
N THR A 61 3.47 2.89 -5.90
CA THR A 61 3.30 3.82 -4.77
C THR A 61 3.44 3.07 -3.44
N MET A 62 3.88 3.79 -2.41
CA MET A 62 4.01 3.25 -1.06
C MET A 62 3.89 4.36 -0.02
N ASP A 63 3.35 4.02 1.15
CA ASP A 63 3.35 4.91 2.30
C ASP A 63 4.79 5.27 2.73
N PRO A 64 5.08 6.54 3.01
CA PRO A 64 6.31 6.90 3.68
C PRO A 64 6.30 6.38 5.13
N ILE A 65 7.38 5.75 5.56
CA ILE A 65 7.48 5.08 6.88
C ILE A 65 7.23 6.01 8.08
N ASP A 66 7.54 7.30 7.92
CA ASP A 66 7.40 8.33 8.95
C ASP A 66 6.01 8.97 8.98
N ARG A 67 5.18 8.73 7.95
CA ARG A 67 3.85 9.34 7.80
C ARG A 67 2.88 8.43 7.00
N PRO A 68 2.68 7.17 7.41
CA PRO A 68 1.69 6.31 6.78
C PRO A 68 0.31 6.95 6.88
N LYS A 69 -0.52 6.79 5.86
CA LYS A 69 -1.88 7.35 5.85
C LYS A 69 -2.90 6.24 5.65
N HIS A 70 -3.80 6.09 6.61
CA HIS A 70 -4.90 5.14 6.50
C HIS A 70 -5.76 5.41 5.25
N ASN A 71 -6.16 4.34 4.56
CA ASN A 71 -6.92 4.38 3.31
C ASN A 71 -6.22 5.22 2.22
N SER A 72 -4.89 5.07 2.12
CA SER A 72 -4.07 5.69 1.08
C SER A 72 -3.20 4.65 0.42
N LEU A 73 -2.91 4.84 -0.87
CA LEU A 73 -1.91 4.03 -1.60
C LEU A 73 -0.49 4.59 -1.41
N GLY A 74 -0.33 5.59 -0.54
CA GLY A 74 0.92 6.31 -0.32
C GLY A 74 1.26 7.30 -1.43
N VAL A 75 2.56 7.48 -1.66
CA VAL A 75 3.10 8.41 -2.66
C VAL A 75 3.85 7.65 -3.75
N PRO A 76 4.00 8.23 -4.96
CA PRO A 76 4.82 7.63 -6.02
C PRO A 76 6.23 7.32 -5.54
N LEU A 77 6.76 6.17 -5.96
CA LEU A 77 8.17 5.84 -5.80
C LEU A 77 9.06 6.81 -6.59
N PRO A 78 10.38 6.86 -6.31
CA PRO A 78 11.32 7.63 -7.12
C PRO A 78 11.15 7.34 -8.62
N ASP A 79 11.32 8.38 -9.44
CA ASP A 79 11.17 8.31 -10.90
C ASP A 79 9.81 7.78 -11.40
N THR A 80 8.77 7.87 -10.57
CA THR A 80 7.40 7.47 -10.91
C THR A 80 6.46 8.67 -10.99
N GLU A 81 5.75 8.77 -12.10
CA GLU A 81 4.63 9.69 -12.30
C GLU A 81 3.31 8.94 -12.16
N VAL A 82 2.36 9.53 -11.42
CA VAL A 82 1.01 8.98 -11.22
C VAL A 82 -0.01 10.09 -11.45
N LYS A 83 -1.09 9.78 -12.19
CA LYS A 83 -2.19 10.71 -12.44
C LYS A 83 -3.53 10.02 -12.29
N VAL A 84 -4.56 10.81 -12.00
CA VAL A 84 -5.95 10.39 -12.11
C VAL A 84 -6.53 11.01 -13.38
N VAL A 85 -7.08 10.18 -14.26
CA VAL A 85 -7.67 10.60 -15.54
C VAL A 85 -9.15 10.25 -15.60
N ASP A 86 -9.87 10.90 -16.50
CA ASP A 86 -11.24 10.53 -16.86
C ASP A 86 -11.32 9.07 -17.32
N VAL A 87 -12.40 8.37 -16.93
CA VAL A 87 -12.60 6.94 -17.20
C VAL A 87 -13.11 6.69 -18.63
N GLU A 88 -13.74 7.67 -19.28
CA GLU A 88 -14.24 7.49 -20.66
C GLU A 88 -13.10 7.53 -21.70
N SER A 89 -12.20 8.50 -21.56
CA SER A 89 -11.12 8.76 -22.52
C SER A 89 -9.75 8.25 -22.07
N GLY A 90 -9.46 8.25 -20.77
CA GLY A 90 -8.13 8.01 -20.22
C GLY A 90 -7.11 9.11 -20.52
N GLU A 91 -7.53 10.23 -21.14
CA GLU A 91 -6.62 11.28 -21.63
C GLU A 91 -6.64 12.53 -20.76
N GLN A 92 -7.81 12.90 -20.24
CA GLN A 92 -7.96 14.13 -19.46
C GLN A 92 -7.57 13.91 -18.00
N GLU A 93 -6.50 14.57 -17.57
CA GLU A 93 -6.12 14.64 -16.15
C GLU A 93 -7.20 15.36 -15.33
N LEU A 94 -7.60 14.74 -14.21
CA LEU A 94 -8.62 15.23 -13.31
C LEU A 94 -8.00 15.99 -12.12
N PRO A 95 -8.70 17.00 -11.57
CA PRO A 95 -8.21 17.74 -10.41
C PRO A 95 -8.19 16.88 -9.14
N ALA A 96 -7.38 17.28 -8.16
CA ALA A 96 -7.31 16.62 -6.86
C ALA A 96 -8.71 16.49 -6.21
N GLY A 97 -9.02 15.28 -5.74
CA GLY A 97 -10.31 14.95 -5.11
C GLY A 97 -11.37 14.40 -6.08
N ALA A 98 -11.13 14.46 -7.39
CA ALA A 98 -11.98 13.78 -8.36
C ALA A 98 -11.72 12.26 -8.38
N ILE A 99 -12.75 11.49 -8.71
CA ILE A 99 -12.67 10.03 -8.90
C ILE A 99 -12.47 9.75 -10.38
N GLY A 100 -11.50 8.89 -10.71
CA GLY A 100 -11.17 8.50 -12.08
C GLY A 100 -10.26 7.28 -12.12
N GLU A 101 -9.64 7.04 -13.26
CA GLU A 101 -8.68 5.95 -13.48
C GLU A 101 -7.27 6.37 -13.09
N LEU A 102 -6.53 5.47 -12.43
CA LEU A 102 -5.13 5.69 -12.04
C LEU A 102 -4.21 5.24 -13.17
N ILE A 103 -3.41 6.16 -13.71
CA ILE A 103 -2.37 5.85 -14.70
C ILE A 103 -0.98 6.06 -14.13
N ILE A 104 -0.04 5.19 -14.52
CA ILE A 104 1.31 5.11 -13.96
C ILE A 104 2.33 5.11 -15.08
N LYS A 105 3.39 5.90 -14.91
CA LYS A 105 4.57 5.91 -15.78
C LYS A 105 5.83 5.92 -14.91
N GLY A 106 6.75 5.02 -15.17
CA GLY A 106 7.99 4.92 -14.41
C GLY A 106 8.86 3.74 -14.86
N PRO A 107 10.08 3.61 -14.33
CA PRO A 107 11.02 2.54 -14.68
C PRO A 107 10.53 1.14 -14.31
N GLN A 108 9.59 1.03 -13.38
CA GLN A 108 8.96 -0.22 -12.95
C GLN A 108 7.94 -0.79 -13.93
N VAL A 109 7.45 0.03 -14.88
CA VAL A 109 6.43 -0.41 -15.82
C VAL A 109 7.03 -1.46 -16.75
N MET A 110 6.35 -2.60 -16.86
CA MET A 110 6.78 -3.72 -17.69
C MET A 110 6.99 -3.27 -19.16
N GLN A 111 7.84 -3.99 -19.88
CA GLN A 111 8.13 -3.67 -21.29
C GLN A 111 7.14 -4.32 -22.27
N GLY A 112 6.35 -5.30 -21.82
CA GLY A 112 5.39 -6.03 -22.61
C GLY A 112 4.86 -7.25 -21.86
N TYR A 113 3.80 -7.85 -22.40
CA TYR A 113 3.26 -9.14 -21.97
C TYR A 113 3.99 -10.31 -22.64
#